data_AF-A0A382ZYJ8-F1
#
_entry.id   AF-A0A382ZYJ8-F1
#
_cell.length_a   1.000
_cell.length_b   1.000
_cell.length_c   1.000
_cell.angle_alpha   90.00
_cell.angle_beta   90.00
_cell.angle_gamma   90.00
#
_symmetry.space_group_name_H-M   'P 1'
#
loop_
_entity.id
_entity.type
_entity.pdbx_description
1 polymer ?
#
loop_
_entity_poly.entity_id
_entity_poly.type
_entity_poly.pdbx_seq_one_letter_code
_entity_poly.pdbx_strand_id
1 'polypeptide(L)'
;MINTNFIHPKYFPTWILILLMRVGVFIPFRLQVFFGRIIGKLIYPVMTELRKTAYSNISNCFPDKKQPQVTLLVKQHFEAIGISLFETANAYYASDKNIEKMLTINNEQYFTEALKKEGGIILLCSHFMPLMLG
;
A
#
# COMPACT_ATOMS: atom_id res chain seq x y z
N MET A 1 -8.07 28.03 11.61
CA MET A 1 -6.98 28.98 11.32
C MET A 1 -5.83 28.20 10.69
N ILE A 2 -5.34 28.59 9.52
CA ILE A 2 -4.20 27.92 8.87
C ILE A 2 -2.92 28.42 9.55
N ASN A 3 -2.14 27.52 10.15
CA ASN A 3 -0.88 27.87 10.79
C ASN A 3 0.17 28.15 9.69
N THR A 4 0.54 29.41 9.51
CA THR A 4 1.44 29.89 8.44
C THR A 4 2.85 29.33 8.53
N ASN A 5 3.25 28.75 9.68
CA ASN A 5 4.55 28.10 9.85
C ASN A 5 4.76 26.91 8.89
N PHE A 6 3.67 26.27 8.43
CA PHE A 6 3.75 25.16 7.48
C PHE A 6 3.89 25.61 6.02
N ILE A 7 3.81 26.92 5.74
CA ILE A 7 3.97 27.49 4.37
C ILE A 7 5.45 27.83 4.08
N HIS A 8 6.35 27.56 5.03
CA HIS A 8 7.79 27.76 4.86
C HIS A 8 8.35 26.89 3.69
N PRO A 9 9.29 27.39 2.85
CA PRO A 9 9.85 26.66 1.70
C PRO A 9 10.41 25.26 2.03
N LYS A 10 10.85 25.06 3.28
CA LYS A 10 11.26 23.75 3.83
C LYS A 10 10.20 22.65 3.64
N TYR A 11 8.91 23.01 3.64
CA TYR A 11 7.79 22.07 3.53
C TYR A 11 7.25 21.93 2.11
N PHE A 12 7.83 22.61 1.10
CA PHE A 12 7.38 22.48 -0.29
C PHE A 12 7.35 21.04 -0.80
N PRO A 13 8.36 20.17 -0.54
CA PRO A 13 8.29 18.77 -0.95
C PRO A 13 7.10 18.03 -0.35
N THR A 14 6.77 18.33 0.91
CA THR A 14 5.62 17.74 1.60
C THR A 14 4.30 18.20 0.97
N TRP A 15 4.16 19.48 0.64
CA TRP A 15 2.97 19.99 -0.04
C TRP A 15 2.81 19.43 -1.45
N ILE A 16 3.92 19.28 -2.19
CA ILE A 16 3.93 18.61 -3.49
C ILE A 16 3.46 17.16 -3.34
N LEU A 17 3.97 16.42 -2.35
CA LEU A 17 3.54 15.05 -2.09
C LEU A 17 2.04 14.96 -1.76
N ILE A 18 1.55 15.84 -0.89
CA ILE A 18 0.12 15.91 -0.53
C ILE A 18 -0.74 16.22 -1.78
N LEU A 19 -0.30 17.16 -2.61
CA LEU A 19 -0.98 17.49 -3.86
C LEU A 19 -1.00 16.29 -4.81
N LEU A 20 0.13 15.59 -4.97
CA LEU A 20 0.21 14.39 -5.80
C LEU A 20 -0.72 13.28 -5.28
N MET A 21 -0.82 13.08 -3.96
CA MET A 21 -1.77 12.13 -3.38
C MET A 21 -3.21 12.53 -3.71
N ARG A 22 -3.58 13.82 -3.52
CA ARG A 22 -4.93 14.31 -3.84
C ARG A 22 -5.29 14.14 -5.30
N VAL A 23 -4.36 14.47 -6.20
CA VAL A 23 -4.57 14.30 -7.65
C VAL A 23 -4.63 12.82 -8.02
N GLY A 24 -3.82 11.99 -7.39
CA GLY A 24 -3.74 10.55 -7.63
C GLY A 24 -5.07 9.82 -7.44
N VAL A 25 -5.91 10.26 -6.50
CA VAL A 25 -7.22 9.65 -6.23
C VAL A 25 -8.22 9.80 -7.39
N PHE A 26 -8.08 10.82 -8.24
CA PHE A 26 -8.96 10.98 -9.41
C PHE A 26 -8.61 10.02 -10.56
N ILE A 27 -7.45 9.36 -10.49
CA ILE A 27 -7.02 8.40 -11.49
C ILE A 27 -7.75 7.06 -11.26
N PRO A 28 -8.35 6.44 -12.30
CA PRO A 28 -8.95 5.11 -12.17
C PRO A 28 -8.00 4.08 -11.56
N PHE A 29 -8.49 3.25 -10.64
CA PHE A 29 -7.67 2.30 -9.87
C PHE A 29 -6.77 1.39 -10.74
N ARG A 30 -7.25 0.94 -11.89
CA ARG A 30 -6.44 0.13 -12.84
C ARG A 30 -5.19 0.87 -13.34
N LEU A 31 -5.31 2.18 -13.56
CA LEU A 31 -4.18 3.02 -13.96
C LEU A 31 -3.26 3.32 -12.78
N GLN A 32 -3.81 3.53 -11.59
CA GLN A 32 -3.00 3.64 -10.36
C GLN A 32 -2.12 2.39 -10.16
N VAL A 33 -2.69 1.18 -10.31
CA VAL A 33 -1.93 -0.07 -10.25
C VAL A 33 -0.85 -0.13 -11.34
N PHE A 34 -1.17 0.26 -12.56
CA PHE A 34 -0.21 0.28 -13.66
C PHE A 34 0.98 1.22 -13.38
N PHE A 35 0.71 2.46 -13.01
CA PHE A 35 1.75 3.43 -12.65
C PHE A 35 2.52 3.00 -11.41
N GLY A 36 1.85 2.44 -10.41
CA GLY A 36 2.47 1.90 -9.21
C GLY A 36 3.49 0.81 -9.53
N ARG A 37 3.16 -0.13 -10.43
CA ARG A 37 4.12 -1.15 -10.90
C ARG A 37 5.32 -0.53 -11.59
N ILE A 38 5.13 0.50 -12.42
CA ILE A 38 6.23 1.20 -13.08
C ILE A 38 7.14 1.85 -12.04
N ILE A 39 6.57 2.57 -11.08
CA ILE A 39 7.32 3.19 -9.97
C ILE A 39 8.12 2.12 -9.21
N GLY A 40 7.49 1.00 -8.85
CA GLY A 40 8.17 -0.11 -8.17
C GLY A 40 9.34 -0.68 -8.98
N LYS A 41 9.17 -0.86 -10.29
CA LYS A 41 10.25 -1.30 -11.20
C LYS A 41 11.39 -0.29 -11.29
N LEU A 42 11.11 1.01 -11.23
CA LEU A 42 12.11 2.07 -11.24
C LEU A 42 12.86 2.17 -9.90
N ILE A 43 12.18 1.90 -8.79
CA ILE A 43 12.76 1.91 -7.43
C ILE A 43 13.65 0.67 -7.18
N TYR A 44 13.27 -0.49 -7.70
CA TYR A 44 13.98 -1.77 -7.53
C TYR A 44 15.51 -1.72 -7.79
N PRO A 45 16.02 -1.10 -8.87
CA PRO A 45 17.46 -0.99 -9.09
C PRO A 45 18.15 0.01 -8.14
N VAL A 46 17.43 1.03 -7.65
CA VAL A 46 17.98 2.13 -6.84
C VAL A 46 18.08 1.75 -5.36
N MET A 47 17.05 1.09 -4.80
CA MET A 47 16.99 0.75 -3.38
C MET A 47 17.68 -0.59 -3.06
N THR A 48 19.00 -0.62 -3.22
CA THR A 48 19.83 -1.84 -3.11
C THR A 48 19.76 -2.51 -1.73
N GLU A 49 19.79 -1.74 -0.63
CA GLU A 49 19.74 -2.29 0.73
C GLU A 49 18.38 -2.88 1.09
N LEU A 50 17.29 -2.21 0.71
CA LEU A 50 15.94 -2.75 0.88
C LEU A 50 15.74 -4.00 0.02
N ARG A 51 16.32 -4.03 -1.18
CA ARG A 51 16.28 -5.21 -2.04
C ARG A 51 17.00 -6.40 -1.43
N LYS A 52 18.18 -6.20 -0.84
CA LYS A 52 18.92 -7.27 -0.12
C LYS A 52 18.10 -7.79 1.05
N THR A 53 17.50 -6.90 1.83
CA THR A 53 16.65 -7.25 2.97
C THR A 53 15.44 -8.08 2.52
N ALA A 54 14.71 -7.61 1.51
CA ALA A 54 13.58 -8.33 0.94
C ALA A 54 13.99 -9.71 0.40
N TYR A 55 15.13 -9.82 -0.28
CA TYR A 55 15.64 -11.10 -0.76
C TYR A 55 15.94 -12.08 0.38
N SER A 56 16.63 -11.62 1.44
CA SER A 56 16.92 -12.43 2.63
C SER A 56 15.64 -12.92 3.30
N ASN A 57 14.70 -12.02 3.55
CA ASN A 57 13.43 -12.33 4.19
C ASN A 57 12.61 -13.35 3.37
N ILE A 58 12.45 -13.11 2.05
CA ILE A 58 11.69 -14.02 1.18
C ILE A 58 12.38 -15.38 1.07
N SER A 59 13.72 -15.43 1.04
CA SER A 59 14.48 -16.69 1.02
C SER A 59 14.24 -17.50 2.30
N ASN A 60 14.25 -16.83 3.46
CA ASN A 60 14.03 -17.47 4.76
C ASN A 60 12.57 -17.93 4.93
N CYS A 61 11.60 -17.15 4.46
CA CYS A 61 10.18 -17.52 4.52
C CYS A 61 9.83 -18.66 3.55
N PHE A 62 10.57 -18.82 2.46
CA PHE A 62 10.29 -19.81 1.42
C PHE A 62 11.55 -20.61 1.04
N PRO A 63 12.05 -21.47 1.94
CA PRO A 63 13.31 -22.19 1.75
C PRO A 63 13.31 -23.11 0.52
N ASP A 64 12.14 -23.59 0.08
CA ASP A 64 12.01 -24.49 -1.07
C ASP A 64 12.04 -23.78 -2.44
N LYS A 65 12.03 -22.44 -2.47
CA LYS A 65 12.03 -21.68 -3.73
C LYS A 65 13.43 -21.54 -4.30
N LYS A 66 13.56 -21.75 -5.61
CA LYS A 66 14.82 -21.51 -6.34
C LYS A 66 15.11 -20.01 -6.43
N GLN A 67 16.39 -19.63 -6.57
CA GLN A 67 16.83 -18.23 -6.66
C GLN A 67 16.04 -17.36 -7.69
N PRO A 68 15.68 -17.86 -8.89
CA PRO A 68 14.89 -17.08 -9.84
C PRO A 68 13.47 -16.78 -9.33
N GLN A 69 12.87 -17.72 -8.58
CA GLN A 69 11.54 -17.55 -7.98
C GLN A 69 11.57 -16.55 -6.83
N VAL A 70 12.60 -16.60 -5.98
CA VAL A 70 12.81 -15.59 -4.93
C VAL A 70 12.99 -14.20 -5.56
N THR A 71 13.84 -14.10 -6.58
CA THR A 71 14.08 -12.82 -7.27
C THR A 71 12.80 -12.25 -7.90
N LEU A 72 11.96 -13.12 -8.47
CA LEU A 72 10.66 -12.72 -9.01
C LEU A 72 9.76 -12.15 -7.91
N LEU A 73 9.67 -12.83 -6.76
CA LEU A 73 8.89 -12.36 -5.61
C LEU A 73 9.42 -11.02 -5.07
N VAL A 74 10.74 -10.83 -5.00
CA VAL A 74 11.32 -9.53 -4.62
C VAL A 74 10.89 -8.45 -5.61
N LYS A 75 10.96 -8.69 -6.92
CA LYS A 75 10.50 -7.70 -7.92
C LYS A 75 9.01 -7.37 -7.76
N GLN A 76 8.17 -8.39 -7.55
CA GLN A 76 6.74 -8.21 -7.29
C GLN A 76 6.47 -7.45 -5.99
N HIS A 77 7.29 -7.65 -4.95
CA HIS A 77 7.22 -6.88 -3.71
C HIS A 77 7.50 -5.39 -3.95
N PHE A 78 8.51 -5.06 -4.76
CA PHE A 78 8.78 -3.66 -5.14
C PHE A 78 7.66 -3.05 -5.99
N GLU A 79 7.06 -3.83 -6.90
CA GLU A 79 5.85 -3.42 -7.61
C GLU A 79 4.70 -3.10 -6.65
N ALA A 80 4.48 -3.96 -5.64
CA ALA A 80 3.47 -3.72 -4.59
C ALA A 80 3.78 -2.46 -3.77
N ILE A 81 5.04 -2.19 -3.42
CA ILE A 81 5.45 -0.94 -2.77
C ILE A 81 5.07 0.27 -3.62
N GLY A 82 5.33 0.24 -4.93
CA GLY A 82 4.96 1.34 -5.81
C GLY A 82 3.45 1.56 -5.93
N ILE A 83 2.66 0.47 -5.95
CA ILE A 83 1.19 0.53 -5.91
C ILE A 83 0.70 1.14 -4.58
N SER A 84 1.35 0.79 -3.47
CA SER A 84 0.96 1.25 -2.12
C SER A 84 0.97 2.77 -1.93
N LEU A 85 1.71 3.50 -2.74
CA LEU A 85 1.69 4.96 -2.76
C LEU A 85 0.29 5.49 -3.13
N PHE A 86 -0.35 4.87 -4.13
CA PHE A 86 -1.71 5.22 -4.54
C PHE A 86 -2.75 4.67 -3.56
N GLU A 87 -2.52 3.48 -2.99
CA GLU A 87 -3.41 2.91 -1.97
C GLU A 87 -3.46 3.80 -0.74
N THR A 88 -2.31 4.32 -0.31
CA THR A 88 -2.22 5.32 0.76
C THR A 88 -2.96 6.59 0.38
N ALA A 89 -2.79 7.09 -0.85
CA ALA A 89 -3.53 8.27 -1.32
C ALA A 89 -5.05 8.07 -1.29
N ASN A 90 -5.53 6.91 -1.75
CA ASN A 90 -6.94 6.56 -1.72
C ASN A 90 -7.45 6.45 -0.28
N ALA A 91 -6.71 5.82 0.63
CA ALA A 91 -7.11 5.69 2.04
C ALA A 91 -7.31 7.05 2.73
N TYR A 92 -6.54 8.08 2.35
CA TYR A 92 -6.67 9.41 2.94
C TYR A 92 -7.67 10.34 2.24
N TYR A 93 -7.87 10.18 0.92
CA TYR A 93 -8.58 11.19 0.11
C TYR A 93 -9.71 10.65 -0.78
N ALA A 94 -9.83 9.34 -0.98
CA ALA A 94 -10.97 8.79 -1.73
C ALA A 94 -12.24 8.81 -0.87
N SER A 95 -13.39 8.86 -1.54
CA SER A 95 -14.67 8.68 -0.86
C SER A 95 -14.92 7.22 -0.53
N ASP A 96 -15.66 6.95 0.54
CA ASP A 96 -16.03 5.59 0.97
C ASP A 96 -16.63 4.77 -0.18
N LYS A 97 -17.53 5.37 -0.97
CA LYS A 97 -18.12 4.74 -2.16
C LYS A 97 -17.09 4.29 -3.21
N ASN A 98 -15.98 5.02 -3.36
CA ASN A 98 -14.92 4.62 -4.27
C ASN A 98 -14.07 3.50 -3.67
N ILE A 99 -13.81 3.54 -2.35
CA ILE A 99 -13.10 2.49 -1.62
C ILE A 99 -13.88 1.17 -1.68
N GLU A 100 -15.19 1.20 -1.38
CA GLU A 100 -16.06 0.01 -1.43
C GLU A 100 -16.01 -0.70 -2.78
N LYS A 101 -15.91 0.04 -3.89
CA LYS A 101 -15.79 -0.54 -5.24
C LYS A 101 -14.46 -1.23 -5.52
N MET A 102 -13.43 -0.91 -4.75
CA MET A 102 -12.08 -1.49 -4.87
C MET A 102 -11.92 -2.72 -3.98
N LEU A 103 -12.78 -2.90 -2.98
CA LEU A 103 -12.69 -3.94 -1.98
C LEU A 103 -13.52 -5.17 -2.33
N THR A 104 -13.07 -6.31 -1.84
CA THR A 104 -13.85 -7.55 -1.81
C THR A 104 -13.62 -8.20 -0.46
N ILE A 105 -14.67 -8.27 0.34
CA ILE A 105 -14.62 -8.84 1.69
C ILE A 105 -15.01 -10.32 1.58
N ASN A 106 -14.12 -11.19 2.03
CA ASN A 106 -14.37 -12.63 2.08
C ASN A 106 -14.65 -13.06 3.52
N ASN A 107 -15.60 -13.97 3.70
CA ASN A 107 -15.96 -14.54 5.02
C ASN A 107 -16.45 -13.52 6.07
N GLU A 108 -17.17 -12.48 5.64
CA GLU A 108 -17.74 -11.44 6.51
C GLU A 108 -18.64 -11.99 7.64
N GLN A 109 -19.23 -13.16 7.43
CA GLN A 109 -20.07 -13.85 8.42
C GLN A 109 -19.37 -14.06 9.77
N TYR A 110 -18.08 -14.42 9.81
CA TYR A 110 -17.37 -14.63 11.07
C TYR A 110 -17.26 -13.35 11.90
N PHE A 111 -17.09 -12.22 11.22
CA PHE A 111 -17.06 -10.92 11.87
C PHE A 111 -18.45 -10.54 12.41
N THR A 112 -19.48 -10.61 11.56
CA THR A 112 -20.83 -10.19 11.95
C THR A 112 -21.45 -11.07 13.04
N GLU A 113 -21.19 -12.37 13.03
CA GLU A 113 -21.65 -13.31 14.06
C GLU A 113 -20.94 -13.12 15.40
N ALA A 114 -19.61 -12.98 15.39
CA ALA A 114 -18.84 -12.71 16.60
C ALA A 114 -19.28 -11.39 17.26
N LEU A 115 -19.55 -10.36 16.47
CA LEU A 115 -19.95 -9.05 16.97
C LEU A 115 -21.32 -9.13 17.66
N LYS A 116 -22.27 -9.86 17.06
CA LYS A 116 -23.60 -10.08 17.63
C LYS A 116 -23.55 -10.90 18.92
N LYS A 117 -22.68 -11.91 19.00
CA LYS A 117 -22.64 -12.87 20.11
C LYS A 117 -21.88 -12.32 21.31
N GLU A 118 -20.73 -11.69 21.10
CA GLU A 118 -19.79 -11.33 22.17
C GLU A 118 -19.72 -9.81 22.42
N GLY A 119 -20.34 -8.99 21.57
CA GLY A 119 -20.42 -7.54 21.75
C GLY A 119 -19.11 -6.77 21.53
N GLY A 120 -18.01 -7.47 21.24
CA GLY A 120 -16.70 -6.88 20.94
C GLY A 120 -15.80 -7.84 20.17
N ILE A 121 -14.95 -7.29 19.30
CA ILE A 121 -14.00 -8.04 18.47
C ILE A 121 -12.64 -7.35 18.52
N ILE A 122 -11.57 -8.15 18.59
CA ILE A 122 -10.20 -7.69 18.31
C ILE A 122 -9.84 -8.14 16.90
N LEU A 123 -9.58 -7.19 16.01
CA LEU A 123 -9.09 -7.45 14.65
C LEU A 123 -7.57 -7.46 14.65
N LEU A 124 -6.98 -8.61 14.33
CA LEU A 124 -5.54 -8.74 14.15
C LEU A 124 -5.19 -8.54 12.68
N CYS A 125 -4.50 -7.44 12.37
CA CYS A 125 -4.06 -7.12 11.01
C CYS A 125 -2.53 -7.18 10.91
N SER A 126 -2.02 -7.87 9.90
CA SER A 126 -0.60 -7.87 9.55
C SER A 126 -0.26 -6.67 8.67
N HIS A 127 0.99 -6.20 8.71
CA HIS A 127 1.50 -5.15 7.81
C HIS A 127 1.72 -5.69 6.39
N PHE A 128 0.65 -6.00 5.68
CA PHE A 128 0.66 -6.41 4.27
C PHE A 128 0.29 -5.25 3.36
N MET A 129 0.67 -5.29 2.09
CA MET A 129 0.22 -4.32 1.10
C MET A 129 -0.95 -4.91 0.31
N PRO A 130 -2.07 -4.19 0.13
CA PRO A 130 -2.43 -2.91 0.76
C PRO A 130 -2.74 -3.06 2.25
N LEU A 131 -2.16 -2.21 3.09
CA LEU A 131 -2.50 -2.16 4.53
C LEU A 131 -3.68 -1.23 4.81
N MET A 132 -3.86 -0.22 3.96
CA MET A 132 -4.61 1.00 4.30
C MET A 132 -6.00 1.07 3.69
N LEU A 133 -6.38 0.12 2.83
CA LEU A 133 -7.63 0.19 2.08
C LEU A 133 -8.80 -0.56 2.73
N GLY A 134 -8.58 -1.33 3.81
CA GLY A 134 -9.62 -2.05 4.55
C GLY A 134 -9.13 -2.58 5.88
#